data_AF-A0A7Y6XN56-F1
#
_entry.id   AF-A0A7Y6XN56-F1
#
_cell.length_a   1.000
_cell.length_b   1.000
_cell.length_c   1.000
_cell.angle_alpha   90.00
_cell.angle_beta   90.00
_cell.angle_gamma   90.00
#
_symmetry.space_group_name_H-M   'P 1'
#
loop_
_entity.id
_entity.type
_entity.pdbx_description
1 polymer ?
#
loop_
_entity_poly.entity_id
_entity_poly.type
_entity_poly.pdbx_seq_one_letter_code
_entity_poly.pdbx_strand_id
1 'polypeptide(L)'
;MKNSIRSKTFAWISFVFVLASCQTNKESSKVSNQAESIKSIPIELNGPKAKLADLVDEVEIIRLEETDESLMGMVWDLSIEEDYIVIPTDDRRMLYIFDSKGNFVSQFDRHGDGPEEYTTITSYWVKSDTLFLFDLYK
;
A
#
# COMPACT_ATOMS: atom_id res chain seq x y z
N MET A 1 -4.49 -53.38 50.16
CA MET A 1 -3.34 -52.44 50.23
C MET A 1 -3.10 -51.85 48.85
N LYS A 2 -2.88 -50.54 48.79
CA LYS A 2 -2.97 -49.65 47.63
C LYS A 2 -2.00 -50.01 46.49
N ASN A 3 -2.52 -50.02 45.26
CA ASN A 3 -1.74 -49.98 44.02
C ASN A 3 -1.03 -48.62 43.90
N SER A 4 0.30 -48.64 43.96
CA SER A 4 1.17 -47.46 43.80
C SER A 4 2.16 -47.69 42.67
N ILE A 5 1.67 -47.73 41.43
CA ILE A 5 2.53 -47.65 40.23
C ILE A 5 1.81 -46.83 39.17
N ARG A 6 1.54 -45.55 39.47
CA ARG A 6 1.04 -44.56 38.50
C ARG A 6 1.59 -43.18 38.84
N SER A 7 2.79 -42.85 38.36
CA SER A 7 3.18 -41.44 38.09
C SER A 7 4.49 -41.30 37.32
N LYS A 8 5.45 -42.24 37.46
CA LYS A 8 6.80 -42.07 36.87
C LYS A 8 6.89 -42.46 35.40
N THR A 9 6.12 -43.45 34.95
CA THR A 9 6.14 -43.92 33.55
C THR A 9 5.41 -42.97 32.59
N PHE A 10 4.34 -42.31 33.05
CA PHE A 10 3.60 -41.33 32.26
C PHE A 10 4.39 -40.02 32.04
N ALA A 11 5.15 -39.59 33.05
CA ALA A 11 6.05 -38.45 32.95
C ALA A 11 7.18 -38.69 31.94
N TRP A 12 7.68 -39.93 31.85
CA TRP A 12 8.73 -40.31 30.92
C TRP A 12 8.26 -40.34 29.46
N ILE A 13 7.04 -40.81 29.21
CA ILE A 13 6.43 -40.81 27.86
C ILE A 13 6.15 -39.37 27.39
N SER A 14 5.76 -38.47 28.31
CA SER A 14 5.55 -37.05 28.01
C SER A 14 6.86 -36.29 27.70
N PHE A 15 7.99 -36.68 28.28
CA PHE A 15 9.30 -36.05 28.02
C PHE A 15 9.87 -36.43 26.65
N VAL A 16 9.56 -37.64 26.16
CA VAL A 16 10.00 -38.13 24.84
C VAL A 16 9.25 -37.42 23.69
N PHE A 17 7.98 -37.05 23.86
CA PHE A 17 7.21 -36.32 22.84
C PHE A 17 7.70 -34.87 22.62
N VAL A 18 8.31 -34.24 23.64
CA VAL A 18 8.83 -32.86 23.54
C VAL A 18 10.10 -32.79 22.69
N LEU A 19 10.90 -33.86 22.63
CA LEU A 19 12.15 -33.90 21.85
C LEU A 19 11.93 -34.23 20.36
N ALA A 20 10.74 -34.73 19.98
CA ALA A 20 10.41 -35.05 18.59
C ALA A 20 9.84 -33.86 17.79
N SER A 21 9.48 -32.75 18.45
CA SER A 21 8.87 -31.59 17.78
C SER A 21 9.89 -30.60 17.20
N CYS A 22 11.19 -30.87 17.32
CA CYS A 22 12.23 -30.05 16.70
C CYS A 22 12.70 -30.70 15.39
N GLN A 23 11.78 -30.90 14.44
CA GLN A 23 12.14 -30.84 13.03
C GLN A 23 12.03 -29.37 12.61
N THR A 24 13.13 -28.64 12.79
CA THR A 24 13.36 -27.46 11.95
C THR A 24 13.42 -27.99 10.53
N ASN A 25 12.32 -27.82 9.78
CA ASN A 25 12.40 -27.76 8.34
C ASN A 25 13.31 -26.57 8.06
N LYS A 26 14.62 -26.86 7.96
CA LYS A 26 15.48 -26.07 7.11
C LYS A 26 14.88 -26.30 5.73
N GLU A 27 13.89 -25.49 5.38
CA GLU A 27 13.95 -24.88 4.08
C GLU A 27 15.33 -24.26 4.06
N SER A 28 16.28 -25.04 3.55
CA SER A 28 17.35 -24.47 2.79
C SER A 28 16.58 -23.74 1.71
N SER A 29 16.24 -22.48 1.98
CA SER A 29 16.07 -21.49 0.96
C SER A 29 17.33 -21.71 0.14
N LYS A 30 17.18 -22.45 -0.97
CA LYS A 30 18.08 -22.30 -2.07
C LYS A 30 17.91 -20.82 -2.34
N VAL A 31 18.82 -20.01 -1.79
CA VAL A 31 19.19 -18.76 -2.40
C VAL A 31 19.72 -19.22 -3.74
N SER A 32 18.75 -19.44 -4.63
CA SER A 32 18.91 -19.47 -6.05
C SER A 32 19.63 -18.16 -6.29
N ASN A 33 20.95 -18.24 -6.45
CA ASN A 33 21.73 -17.22 -7.14
C ASN A 33 21.28 -17.19 -8.61
N GLN A 34 19.98 -17.10 -8.88
CA GLN A 34 19.51 -16.39 -10.04
C GLN A 34 19.73 -14.94 -9.68
N ALA A 35 20.92 -14.44 -9.99
CA ALA A 35 21.07 -13.03 -10.27
C ALA A 35 20.07 -12.74 -11.39
N GLU A 36 18.86 -12.33 -11.03
CA GLU A 36 17.92 -11.74 -11.98
C GLU A 36 18.73 -10.68 -12.72
N SER A 37 18.85 -10.85 -14.04
CA SER A 37 19.62 -9.91 -14.84
C SER A 37 19.06 -8.52 -14.59
N ILE A 38 19.89 -7.61 -14.07
CA ILE A 38 19.49 -6.22 -13.86
C ILE A 38 18.97 -5.69 -15.20
N LYS A 39 17.66 -5.43 -15.28
CA LYS A 39 17.07 -4.79 -16.45
C LYS A 39 17.48 -3.33 -16.40
N SER A 40 18.44 -2.94 -17.23
CA SER A 40 18.78 -1.54 -17.45
C SER A 40 17.99 -1.00 -18.64
N ILE A 41 17.44 0.20 -18.49
CA ILE A 41 16.86 0.97 -19.60
C ILE A 41 17.88 2.07 -19.92
N PRO A 42 18.59 1.99 -21.06
CA PRO A 42 19.52 3.05 -21.45
C PRO A 42 18.73 4.32 -21.78
N ILE A 43 19.15 5.47 -21.22
CA ILE A 43 18.53 6.77 -21.48
C ILE A 43 19.51 7.62 -22.29
N GLU A 44 19.11 8.01 -23.50
CA GLU A 44 19.86 8.91 -24.36
C GLU A 44 19.58 10.37 -23.99
N LEU A 45 20.51 10.99 -23.24
CA LEU A 45 20.35 12.38 -22.78
C LEU A 45 20.48 13.42 -23.90
N ASN A 46 21.07 13.04 -25.04
CA ASN A 46 21.30 13.92 -26.20
C ASN A 46 20.40 13.57 -27.40
N GLY A 47 19.22 13.02 -27.12
CA GLY A 47 18.23 12.68 -28.15
C GLY A 47 17.71 13.89 -28.93
N PRO A 48 17.01 13.65 -30.06
CA PRO A 48 16.40 14.71 -30.85
C PRO A 48 15.39 15.49 -30.01
N LYS A 49 15.43 16.82 -30.11
CA LYS A 49 14.45 17.69 -29.45
C LYS A 49 13.14 17.66 -30.25
N ALA A 50 12.05 17.40 -29.55
CA ALA A 50 10.69 17.49 -30.09
C ALA A 50 9.87 18.48 -29.26
N LYS A 51 8.85 19.11 -29.85
CA LYS A 51 7.89 19.88 -29.06
C LYS A 51 6.95 18.91 -28.37
N LEU A 52 6.61 19.18 -27.12
CA LEU A 52 5.64 18.37 -26.38
C LEU A 52 4.31 18.25 -27.13
N ALA A 53 3.84 19.34 -27.73
CA ALA A 53 2.60 19.36 -28.50
C ALA A 53 2.63 18.43 -29.73
N ASP A 54 3.82 18.12 -30.27
CA ASP A 54 3.95 17.18 -31.40
C ASP A 54 3.91 15.71 -30.92
N LEU A 55 4.01 15.47 -29.61
CA LEU A 55 4.05 14.14 -28.97
C LEU A 55 2.76 13.80 -28.20
N VAL A 56 1.85 14.76 -28.04
CA VAL A 56 0.58 14.59 -27.32
C VAL A 56 -0.51 14.27 -28.32
N ASP A 57 -1.13 13.09 -28.18
CA ASP A 57 -2.21 12.64 -29.07
C ASP A 57 -3.53 13.37 -28.77
N GLU A 58 -3.85 13.57 -27.49
CA GLU A 58 -5.11 14.14 -27.02
C GLU A 58 -4.92 14.96 -25.73
N VAL A 59 -5.76 15.97 -25.55
CA VAL A 59 -5.84 16.77 -24.33
C VAL A 59 -7.26 16.71 -23.80
N GLU A 60 -7.40 16.22 -22.58
CA GLU A 60 -8.67 16.19 -21.85
C GLU A 60 -8.68 17.26 -20.75
N ILE A 61 -9.83 17.92 -20.57
CA ILE A 61 -10.05 18.87 -19.49
C ILE A 61 -11.27 18.40 -18.69
N ILE A 62 -11.04 18.01 -17.44
CA ILE A 62 -12.07 17.55 -16.51
C ILE A 62 -12.35 18.68 -15.52
N ARG A 63 -13.61 19.11 -15.43
CA ARG A 63 -14.04 20.07 -14.41
C ARG A 63 -14.47 19.31 -13.17
N LEU A 64 -13.82 19.57 -12.04
CA LEU A 64 -14.25 19.03 -10.76
C LEU A 64 -15.50 19.74 -10.26
N GLU A 65 -16.41 18.98 -9.66
CA GLU A 65 -17.57 19.48 -8.93
C GLU A 65 -17.11 20.39 -7.79
N GLU A 66 -17.75 21.56 -7.68
CA GLU A 66 -17.41 22.57 -6.69
C GLU A 66 -18.66 22.91 -5.88
N THR A 67 -18.79 22.24 -4.73
CA THR A 67 -19.83 22.43 -3.72
C THR A 67 -19.18 22.65 -2.36
N ASP A 68 -19.96 22.98 -1.33
CA ASP A 68 -19.44 23.09 0.04
C ASP A 68 -18.80 21.77 0.54
N GLU A 69 -19.22 20.62 0.01
CA GLU A 69 -18.70 19.29 0.37
C GLU A 69 -17.43 18.91 -0.41
N SER A 70 -17.22 19.51 -1.59
CA SER A 70 -16.08 19.24 -2.47
C SER A 70 -15.11 20.42 -2.57
N LEU A 71 -15.26 21.43 -1.72
CA LEU A 71 -14.45 22.64 -1.73
C LEU A 71 -13.05 22.34 -1.18
N MET A 72 -12.09 22.27 -2.09
CA MET A 72 -10.71 21.93 -1.78
C MET A 72 -9.78 23.14 -1.77
N GLY A 73 -8.73 23.04 -0.96
CA GLY A 73 -7.60 23.96 -0.97
C GLY A 73 -6.65 23.72 -2.16
N MET A 74 -5.37 23.99 -1.95
CA MET A 74 -4.36 23.84 -2.99
C MET A 74 -4.14 22.36 -3.36
N VAL A 75 -4.16 22.06 -4.66
CA VAL A 75 -3.83 20.73 -5.20
C VAL A 75 -2.32 20.62 -5.37
N TRP A 76 -1.68 19.73 -4.62
CA TRP A 76 -0.23 19.47 -4.69
C TRP A 76 0.14 18.23 -5.48
N ASP A 77 -0.78 17.29 -5.56
CA ASP A 77 -0.61 15.98 -6.17
C ASP A 77 -1.99 15.47 -6.62
N LEU A 78 -2.03 14.49 -7.51
CA LEU A 78 -3.26 13.80 -7.92
C LEU A 78 -2.93 12.42 -8.49
N SER A 79 -3.84 11.47 -8.30
CA SER A 79 -3.80 10.15 -8.93
C SER A 79 -5.04 9.97 -9.78
N ILE A 80 -4.85 9.52 -11.02
CA ILE A 80 -5.93 9.19 -11.94
C ILE A 80 -5.86 7.69 -12.18
N GLU A 81 -6.93 7.00 -11.80
CA GLU A 81 -7.20 5.60 -12.15
C GLU A 81 -8.39 5.56 -13.13
N GLU A 82 -8.68 4.39 -13.72
CA GLU A 82 -9.72 4.25 -14.75
C GLU A 82 -11.07 4.89 -14.37
N ASP A 83 -11.48 4.77 -13.10
CA ASP A 83 -12.78 5.22 -12.61
C ASP A 83 -12.72 6.46 -11.71
N TYR A 84 -11.54 6.80 -11.16
CA TYR A 84 -11.43 7.78 -10.07
C TYR A 84 -10.27 8.74 -10.22
N ILE A 85 -10.52 9.98 -9.79
CA ILE A 85 -9.51 11.00 -9.56
C ILE A 85 -9.41 11.18 -8.04
N VAL A 86 -8.24 10.91 -7.47
CA VAL A 86 -7.98 11.02 -6.03
C VAL A 86 -6.99 12.15 -5.79
N ILE A 87 -7.36 13.07 -4.90
CA ILE A 87 -6.60 14.31 -4.69
C ILE A 87 -6.44 14.58 -3.19
N PRO A 88 -5.20 14.66 -2.66
CA PRO A 88 -4.96 15.07 -1.28
C PRO A 88 -5.18 16.57 -1.10
N THR A 89 -5.61 16.97 0.09
CA THR A 89 -5.58 18.38 0.49
C THR A 89 -4.19 18.90 0.75
N ASP A 90 -4.07 20.23 0.75
CA ASP A 90 -2.84 20.95 1.03
C ASP A 90 -2.22 20.68 2.40
N ASP A 91 -3.06 20.44 3.40
CA ASP A 91 -2.65 20.06 4.74
C ASP A 91 -2.35 18.55 4.91
N ARG A 92 -2.56 17.74 3.86
CA ARG A 92 -2.39 16.27 3.88
C ARG A 92 -3.23 15.58 4.96
N ARG A 93 -4.37 16.18 5.32
CA ARG A 93 -5.30 15.65 6.32
C ARG A 93 -6.49 14.91 5.72
N MET A 94 -6.73 15.04 4.42
CA MET A 94 -7.82 14.32 3.77
C MET A 94 -7.54 14.09 2.28
N LEU A 95 -8.26 13.15 1.69
CA LEU A 95 -8.28 12.89 0.25
C LEU A 95 -9.68 13.07 -0.28
N TYR A 96 -9.81 13.78 -1.39
CA TYR A 96 -11.05 13.91 -2.14
C TYR A 96 -11.06 12.90 -3.27
N ILE A 97 -12.21 12.30 -3.51
CA ILE A 97 -12.42 11.28 -4.53
C ILE A 97 -13.51 11.80 -5.47
N PHE A 98 -13.14 11.93 -6.74
CA PHE A 98 -14.05 12.26 -7.83
C PHE A 98 -14.14 11.08 -8.79
N ASP A 99 -15.24 10.97 -9.51
CA ASP A 99 -15.30 10.05 -10.65
C ASP A 99 -14.46 10.58 -11.82
N SER A 100 -14.27 9.75 -12.85
CA SER A 100 -13.53 10.12 -14.07
C SER A 100 -14.15 11.29 -14.85
N LYS A 101 -15.36 11.75 -14.52
CA LYS A 101 -16.01 12.93 -15.12
C LYS A 101 -15.88 14.18 -14.25
N GLY A 102 -15.26 14.05 -13.08
CA GLY A 102 -15.08 15.14 -12.12
C GLY A 102 -16.25 15.35 -11.16
N ASN A 103 -17.25 14.45 -11.10
CA ASN A 103 -18.30 14.56 -10.09
C ASN A 103 -17.76 14.12 -8.73
N PHE A 104 -18.18 14.79 -7.65
CA PHE A 104 -17.73 14.44 -6.31
C PHE A 104 -18.35 13.11 -5.89
N VAL A 105 -17.51 12.19 -5.38
CA VAL A 105 -17.95 10.87 -4.92
C VAL A 105 -17.92 10.81 -3.40
N SER A 106 -16.76 11.11 -2.80
CA SER A 106 -16.58 11.08 -1.35
C SER A 106 -15.25 11.71 -0.92
N GLN A 107 -15.00 11.72 0.39
CA GLN A 107 -13.70 12.05 0.96
C GLN A 107 -13.24 10.97 1.95
N PHE A 108 -11.93 10.76 2.04
CA PHE A 108 -11.30 9.97 3.08
C PHE A 108 -10.70 10.89 4.14
N ASP A 109 -11.48 11.17 5.18
CA ASP A 109 -11.13 12.07 6.28
C ASP A 109 -11.09 11.28 7.59
N ARG A 110 -9.94 10.68 7.89
CA ARG A 110 -9.67 9.97 9.15
C ARG A 110 -8.44 10.53 9.86
N HIS A 111 -8.28 11.84 9.78
CA HIS A 111 -7.16 12.51 10.40
C HIS A 111 -7.29 12.54 11.94
N GLY A 112 -6.29 12.01 12.64
CA GLY A 112 -6.21 11.98 14.09
C GLY A 112 -5.21 10.96 14.66
N ASP A 113 -5.13 10.91 15.98
CA ASP A 113 -4.18 10.09 16.74
C ASP A 113 -4.76 8.74 17.21
N GLY A 114 -6.05 8.52 17.02
CA GLY A 114 -6.77 7.33 17.47
C GLY A 114 -6.42 6.06 16.68
N PRO A 115 -6.95 4.90 17.15
CA PRO A 115 -6.92 3.67 16.36
C PRO A 115 -7.58 3.90 15.00
N GLU A 116 -6.96 3.36 13.95
CA GLU A 116 -7.44 3.47 12.57
C GLU A 116 -7.42 4.89 11.96
N GLU A 117 -6.95 5.90 12.69
CA GLU A 117 -6.72 7.27 12.18
C GLU A 117 -5.28 7.45 11.68
N TYR A 118 -5.03 8.49 10.88
CA TYR A 118 -3.71 8.90 10.42
C TYR A 118 -3.39 10.33 10.83
N THR A 119 -2.13 10.64 11.07
CA THR A 119 -1.68 12.00 11.44
C THR A 119 -1.32 12.84 10.23
N THR A 120 -0.78 12.21 9.18
CA THR A 120 -0.49 12.88 7.91
C THR A 120 -0.46 11.89 6.77
N ILE A 121 -0.88 12.32 5.58
CA ILE A 121 -0.72 11.55 4.35
C ILE A 121 0.62 11.94 3.71
N THR A 122 1.68 11.17 3.99
CA THR A 122 3.01 11.43 3.41
C THR A 122 3.09 11.00 1.94
N SER A 123 2.44 9.88 1.63
CA SER A 123 2.27 9.37 0.27
C SER A 123 1.00 8.53 0.22
N TYR A 124 0.42 8.41 -0.96
CA TYR A 124 -0.72 7.55 -1.22
C TYR A 124 -0.58 6.96 -2.62
N TRP A 125 -1.28 5.85 -2.85
CA TRP A 125 -1.49 5.32 -4.18
C TRP A 125 -2.81 4.55 -4.19
N VAL A 126 -3.42 4.46 -5.36
CA VAL A 126 -4.62 3.66 -5.58
C VAL A 126 -4.21 2.43 -6.38
N LYS A 127 -4.86 1.31 -6.09
CA LYS A 127 -4.75 0.11 -6.91
C LYS A 127 -6.09 -0.59 -6.94
N SER A 128 -6.69 -0.63 -8.12
CA SER A 128 -8.06 -1.15 -8.30
C SER A 128 -9.04 -0.36 -7.43
N ASP A 129 -9.64 -0.99 -6.42
CA ASP A 129 -10.61 -0.39 -5.50
C ASP A 129 -10.01 -0.05 -4.12
N THR A 130 -8.68 -0.19 -3.97
CA THR A 130 -8.01 -0.04 -2.68
C THR A 130 -7.13 1.22 -2.66
N LEU A 131 -7.41 2.10 -1.70
CA LEU A 131 -6.57 3.25 -1.36
C LEU A 131 -5.51 2.84 -0.33
N PHE A 132 -4.24 3.05 -0.67
CA PHE A 132 -3.13 2.85 0.24
C PHE A 132 -2.60 4.20 0.72
N LEU A 133 -2.32 4.28 2.02
CA LEU A 133 -1.82 5.48 2.67
C LEU A 133 -0.55 5.15 3.44
N PHE A 134 0.42 6.03 3.29
CA PHE A 134 1.65 6.01 4.07
C PHE A 134 1.69 7.24 4.98
N ASP A 135 1.57 6.99 6.28
CA ASP A 135 1.79 7.96 7.35
C ASP A 135 3.19 7.73 7.91
N LEU A 136 4.11 8.69 7.72
CA LEU A 136 5.48 8.58 8.19
C LEU A 136 5.59 8.63 9.73
N TYR A 137 4.55 9.10 10.43
CA TYR A 137 4.55 9.27 11.87
C TYR A 137 3.78 8.16 12.62
N LYS A 138 3.32 7.12 11.91
CA LYS A 138 2.67 5.92 12.49
C LYS A 138 3.28 4.61 12.00
#